data_AF-A0A9E2BJJ4-F1
#
_entry.id   AF-A0A9E2BJJ4-F1
#
_cell.length_a   1.000
_cell.length_b   1.000
_cell.length_c   1.000
_cell.angle_alpha   90.00
_cell.angle_beta   90.00
_cell.angle_gamma   90.00
#
_symmetry.space_group_name_H-M   'P 1'
#
loop_
_entity.id
_entity.type
_entity.pdbx_description
1 polymer ?
#
loop_
_entity_poly.entity_id
_entity_poly.type
_entity_poly.pdbx_seq_one_letter_code
_entity_poly.pdbx_strand_id
1 'polypeptide(L)'
;QLYLRTLPSNSDWLFPSRRNPQTPITPRTVQRVLAPYGLHPHALRHTFLRSLVRSGTDISSVAALAGHQNLTTTLRYTLPHMDELEKAIDRAFQA
;
A
#
# COMPACT_ATOMS: atom_id res chain seq x y z
N GLN A 1 6.59 17.47 -3.33
CA GLN A 1 7.93 17.96 -2.96
C GLN A 1 7.96 18.92 -1.74
N LEU A 2 6.81 19.40 -1.24
CA LEU A 2 6.77 20.32 -0.09
C LEU A 2 7.41 19.74 1.19
N TYR A 3 7.23 18.45 1.45
CA TYR A 3 7.76 17.76 2.63
C TYR A 3 9.29 17.79 2.73
N LEU A 4 10.00 17.59 1.63
CA LEU A 4 11.48 17.57 1.62
C LEU A 4 12.08 18.89 2.10
N ARG A 5 11.37 20.01 1.92
CA ARG A 5 11.80 21.34 2.40
C ARG A 5 11.65 21.51 3.91
N THR A 6 10.89 20.64 4.57
CA THR A 6 10.65 20.65 6.02
C THR A 6 11.58 19.71 6.79
N LEU A 7 12.44 18.97 6.07
CA LEU A 7 13.38 18.04 6.70
C LEU A 7 14.44 18.81 7.50
N PRO A 8 14.78 18.34 8.71
CA PRO A 8 15.92 18.86 9.44
C PRO A 8 17.18 18.72 8.59
N SER A 9 17.97 19.79 8.50
CA SER A 9 19.20 19.83 7.69
C SER A 9 20.27 18.80 8.12
N ASN A 10 20.08 18.15 9.27
CA ASN A 10 21.02 17.21 9.87
C ASN A 10 20.50 15.77 9.93
N SER A 11 19.47 15.40 9.17
CA SER A 11 18.93 14.04 9.19
C SER A 11 19.21 13.28 7.89
N ASP A 12 19.78 12.08 8.02
CA ASP A 12 19.95 11.15 6.89
C ASP A 12 18.66 10.39 6.54
N TRP A 13 17.59 10.54 7.33
CA TRP A 13 16.35 9.78 7.17
C TRP A 13 15.28 10.59 6.45
N LEU A 14 14.64 9.99 5.45
CA LEU A 14 13.51 10.60 4.76
C LEU A 14 12.34 10.89 5.71
N PHE A 15 12.11 10.02 6.70
CA PHE A 15 11.09 10.22 7.72
C PHE A 15 11.73 10.15 9.12
N PRO A 16 12.24 11.28 9.64
CA PRO A 16 12.90 11.31 10.94
C PRO A 16 11.90 11.25 12.10
N SER A 17 12.34 10.69 13.22
CA SER A 17 11.59 10.69 14.47
C SER A 17 11.49 12.11 15.03
N ARG A 18 10.29 12.47 15.51
CA ARG A 18 10.06 13.78 16.17
C ARG A 18 10.87 13.97 17.46
N ARG A 19 11.31 12.87 18.09
CA ARG A 19 12.10 12.92 19.34
C ARG A 19 13.60 13.05 19.09
N ASN A 20 14.11 12.46 18.02
CA ASN A 20 15.51 12.52 17.65
C ASN A 20 15.62 12.45 16.11
N PRO A 21 15.94 13.58 15.45
CA PRO A 21 16.09 13.65 13.99
C PRO A 21 17.13 12.68 13.39
N GLN A 22 18.07 12.17 14.18
CA GLN A 22 19.07 11.19 13.72
C GLN A 22 18.54 9.76 13.63
N THR A 23 17.28 9.53 14.00
CA THR A 23 16.65 8.20 13.98
C THR A 23 15.40 8.20 13.11
N PRO A 24 15.08 7.09 12.44
CA PRO A 24 13.88 7.01 11.62
C PRO A 24 12.62 6.87 12.48
N ILE A 25 11.46 7.16 11.89
CA ILE A 25 10.18 6.77 12.50
C ILE A 25 10.08 5.25 12.65
N THR A 26 9.39 4.81 13.71
CA THR A 26 9.15 3.38 13.94
C THR A 26 7.88 2.91 13.20
N PRO A 27 7.74 1.60 12.93
CA PRO A 27 6.49 1.04 12.42
C PRO A 27 5.27 1.39 13.30
N ARG A 28 5.46 1.47 14.62
CA ARG A 28 4.41 1.86 15.58
C ARG A 28 3.97 3.31 15.38
N THR A 29 4.90 4.20 15.01
CA THR A 29 4.56 5.59 14.66
C THR A 29 3.68 5.62 13.41
N VAL A 30 4.03 4.84 12.37
CA VAL A 30 3.21 4.75 11.15
C VAL A 30 1.81 4.23 11.47
N GLN A 31 1.70 3.14 12.24
CA GLN A 31 0.40 2.60 12.68
C GLN A 31 -0.42 3.64 13.44
N ARG A 32 0.20 4.39 14.36
CA ARG A 32 -0.49 5.45 15.13
C ARG A 32 -1.00 6.59 14.25
N VAL A 33 -0.24 6.97 13.22
CA VAL A 33 -0.67 8.01 12.26
C VAL A 33 -1.87 7.54 11.44
N LEU A 34 -1.95 6.26 11.11
CA LEU A 34 -3.05 5.68 10.32
C LEU A 34 -4.30 5.36 11.16
N ALA A 35 -4.15 5.10 12.46
CA ALA A 35 -5.23 4.65 13.34
C ALA A 35 -6.48 5.58 13.36
N PRO A 36 -6.38 6.92 13.38
CA PRO A 36 -7.55 7.80 13.35
C PRO A 36 -8.40 7.67 12.08
N TYR A 37 -7.82 7.15 10.99
CA TYR A 37 -8.51 6.90 9.73
C TYR A 37 -9.10 5.47 9.66
N GLY A 38 -8.97 4.66 10.72
CA GLY A 38 -9.33 3.25 10.70
C GLY A 38 -8.46 2.41 9.77
N LEU A 39 -7.27 2.90 9.40
CA LEU A 39 -6.37 2.26 8.44
C LEU A 39 -5.17 1.62 9.13
N HIS A 40 -4.60 0.61 8.48
CA HIS A 40 -3.33 0.00 8.86
C HIS A 40 -2.43 -0.19 7.62
N PRO A 41 -1.09 -0.30 7.79
CA PRO A 41 -0.16 -0.36 6.66
C PRO A 41 -0.45 -1.48 5.66
N HIS A 42 -0.92 -2.64 6.14
CA HIS A 42 -1.29 -3.75 5.25
C HIS A 42 -2.51 -3.44 4.35
N ALA A 43 -3.49 -2.66 4.83
CA ALA A 43 -4.65 -2.25 4.03
C ALA A 43 -4.21 -1.33 2.88
N LEU A 44 -3.29 -0.40 3.14
CA LEU A 44 -2.73 0.46 2.09
C LEU A 44 -1.97 -0.35 1.03
N ARG A 45 -1.14 -1.33 1.45
CA ARG A 45 -0.47 -2.25 0.53
C ARG A 45 -1.49 -3.03 -0.29
N HIS A 46 -2.56 -3.53 0.33
CA HIS A 46 -3.61 -4.27 -0.37
C HIS A 46 -4.27 -3.42 -1.45
N THR A 47 -4.69 -2.19 -1.11
CA THR A 47 -5.29 -1.27 -2.07
C THR A 47 -4.35 -0.95 -3.22
N PHE A 48 -3.07 -0.65 -2.93
CA PHE A 48 -2.07 -0.36 -3.97
C PHE A 48 -1.89 -1.53 -4.95
N LEU A 49 -1.60 -2.73 -4.44
CA LEU A 49 -1.34 -3.90 -5.28
C LEU A 49 -2.57 -4.34 -6.05
N ARG A 50 -3.76 -4.29 -5.44
CA ARG A 50 -5.02 -4.62 -6.12
C ARG A 50 -5.36 -3.60 -7.21
N SER A 51 -5.10 -2.31 -6.99
CA SER A 51 -5.28 -1.30 -8.03
C SER A 51 -4.36 -1.53 -9.23
N LEU A 52 -3.09 -1.92 -9.00
CA LEU A 52 -2.18 -2.28 -10.08
C LEU A 52 -2.68 -3.48 -10.88
N VAL A 53 -3.07 -4.55 -10.20
CA VAL A 53 -3.64 -5.73 -10.86
C VAL A 53 -4.89 -5.37 -11.67
N ARG A 54 -5.80 -4.57 -11.09
CA ARG A 54 -7.03 -4.13 -11.77
C ARG A 54 -6.77 -3.19 -12.95
N SER A 55 -5.66 -2.47 -12.96
CA SER A 55 -5.23 -1.66 -14.11
C SER A 55 -4.62 -2.49 -15.24
N GLY A 56 -4.51 -3.81 -15.07
CA GLY A 56 -3.90 -4.71 -16.05
C GLY A 56 -2.37 -4.77 -15.97
N THR A 57 -1.77 -4.30 -14.87
CA THR A 57 -0.32 -4.42 -14.68
C THR A 57 0.06 -5.89 -14.52
N ASP A 58 1.09 -6.33 -15.24
CA ASP A 58 1.63 -7.69 -15.14
C ASP A 58 1.97 -8.08 -13.69
N ILE A 59 1.63 -9.31 -13.31
CA ILE A 59 1.78 -9.81 -11.94
C ILE A 59 3.24 -9.84 -11.48
N SER A 60 4.19 -10.06 -12.39
CA SER A 60 5.62 -10.06 -12.08
C SER A 60 6.09 -8.66 -11.73
N SER A 61 5.61 -7.65 -12.46
CA SER A 61 5.84 -6.23 -12.17
C SER A 61 5.21 -5.80 -10.83
N VAL A 62 3.99 -6.26 -10.54
CA VAL A 62 3.34 -6.03 -9.24
C VAL A 62 4.14 -6.68 -8.10
N ALA A 63 4.66 -7.90 -8.29
CA ALA A 63 5.48 -8.59 -7.29
C ALA A 63 6.80 -7.87 -7.03
N ALA A 64 7.47 -7.37 -8.07
CA ALA A 64 8.69 -6.57 -7.97
C ALA A 64 8.45 -5.29 -7.16
N LEU A 65 7.35 -4.57 -7.44
CA LEU A 65 6.96 -3.37 -6.69
C LEU A 65 6.59 -3.67 -5.22
N ALA A 66 6.03 -4.85 -4.96
CA ALA A 66 5.73 -5.30 -3.60
C ALA A 66 6.98 -5.75 -2.82
N GLY A 67 8.08 -6.03 -3.51
CA GLY A 67 9.28 -6.66 -2.95
C GLY A 67 9.09 -8.14 -2.60
N HIS A 68 8.16 -8.83 -3.26
CA HIS A 68 7.88 -10.25 -3.00
C HIS A 68 8.81 -11.15 -3.81
N GLN A 69 9.61 -11.97 -3.13
CA GLN A 69 10.41 -13.01 -3.79
C GLN A 69 9.55 -14.18 -4.29
N ASN A 70 8.41 -14.43 -3.66
CA ASN A 70 7.48 -15.49 -4.03
C ASN A 70 6.24 -14.89 -4.70
N LEU A 71 6.03 -15.25 -5.97
CA LEU A 71 4.89 -14.78 -6.76
C LEU A 71 3.54 -15.22 -6.16
N THR A 72 3.51 -16.35 -5.46
CA THR A 72 2.30 -16.87 -4.79
C THR A 72 1.73 -15.89 -3.76
N THR A 73 2.58 -15.10 -3.10
CA THR A 73 2.13 -14.04 -2.17
C THR A 73 1.41 -12.90 -2.91
N THR A 74 1.81 -12.62 -4.14
CA THR A 74 1.20 -11.58 -4.99
C THR A 74 -0.07 -12.06 -5.68
N LEU A 75 -0.17 -13.36 -6.02
CA LEU A 75 -1.37 -13.95 -6.63
C LEU A 75 -2.64 -13.76 -5.78
N ARG A 76 -2.52 -13.56 -4.46
CA ARG A 76 -3.67 -13.22 -3.62
C ARG A 76 -4.41 -11.96 -4.09
N TYR A 77 -3.73 -11.02 -4.74
CA TYR A 77 -4.33 -9.76 -5.21
C TYR A 77 -5.08 -9.88 -6.54
N THR A 78 -5.03 -11.04 -7.21
CA THR A 78 -5.79 -11.29 -8.45
C THR A 78 -7.16 -11.90 -8.19
N LEU A 79 -7.42 -12.36 -6.96
CA LEU A 79 -8.70 -12.98 -6.62
C LEU A 79 -9.76 -11.89 -6.43
N PRO A 80 -10.89 -11.96 -7.15
CA PRO A 80 -11.99 -11.04 -6.91
C PRO A 80 -12.59 -11.30 -5.52
N HIS A 81 -12.99 -10.24 -4.82
CA HIS A 81 -13.82 -10.39 -3.61
C HIS A 81 -15.27 -10.73 -4.02
N MET A 82 -16.04 -11.29 -3.10
CA MET A 82 -17.44 -11.66 -3.37
C MET A 82 -18.26 -10.49 -3.93
N ASP A 83 -18.09 -9.28 -3.38
CA ASP A 83 -18.76 -8.07 -3.87
C ASP A 83 -18.39 -7.71 -5.33
N GLU A 84 -17.19 -8.09 -5.80
CA GLU A 84 -16.80 -7.88 -7.19
C GLU A 84 -17.41 -8.91 -8.12
N LEU A 85 -17.57 -10.16 -7.64
CA LEU A 85 -18.27 -11.21 -8.36
C LEU A 85 -19.76 -10.87 -8.49
N GLU A 86 -20.38 -10.39 -7.43
CA GLU A 86 -21.78 -9.93 -7.43
C GLU A 86 -21.98 -8.79 -8.45
N LYS A 87 -21.14 -7.75 -8.41
CA LYS A 87 -21.17 -6.66 -9.41
C LYS A 87 -20.87 -7.13 -10.83
N ALA A 88 -20.11 -8.21 -11.02
CA ALA A 88 -19.86 -8.78 -12.34
C ALA A 88 -21.10 -9.52 -12.86
N ILE A 89 -21.78 -10.28 -12.00
CA ILE A 89 -23.06 -10.91 -12.30
C ILE A 89 -24.11 -9.85 -12.65
N ASP A 90 -24.28 -8.82 -11.82
CA ASP A 90 -25.24 -7.74 -12.08
C ASP A 90 -24.99 -7.10 -13.45
N ARG A 91 -23.73 -6.80 -13.80
CA ARG A 91 -23.39 -6.22 -15.11
C ARG A 91 -23.66 -7.16 -16.29
N ALA A 92 -23.49 -8.46 -16.11
CA ALA A 92 -23.68 -9.44 -17.18
C ALA A 92 -25.18 -9.74 -17.44
N PHE A 93 -26.02 -9.61 -16.42
CA PHE A 93 -27.43 -10.02 -16.47
C PHE A 93 -28.44 -8.86 -16.32
N GLN A 94 -27.99 -7.60 -16.17
CA GLN A 94 -28.83 -6.40 -16.29
C GLN A 94 -28.70 -5.68 -17.65
N ALA A 95 -28.45 -6.43 -18.74
CA ALA A 95 -28.52 -5.92 -20.11
C ALA A 95 -29.88 -6.23 -20.75
#